data_AF-A0A924D7B6-F1
#
_entry.id   AF-A0A924D7B6-F1
#
_cell.length_a   1.000
_cell.length_b   1.000
_cell.length_c   1.000
_cell.angle_alpha   90.00
_cell.angle_beta   90.00
_cell.angle_gamma   90.00
#
_symmetry.space_group_name_H-M   'P 1'
#
loop_
_entity.id
_entity.type
_entity.pdbx_description
1 polymer ?
#
loop_
_entity_poly.entity_id
_entity_poly.type
_entity_poly.pdbx_seq_one_letter_code
_entity_poly.pdbx_strand_id
1 'polypeptide(L)'
;MSKATQYSQLSDQELVVLIKENQDYLGEVYKRCKQYSISFLRKMTSNKLQDYELDDIFHDSILVLYEKILKGDFVLTASIQVYLNSVCRFQLLNKFKNDKRNIAFDDGDSDGQASDYNKQITDCLDDIENPKEAQFLALEKALEKMKTSGERCYEILILFWYQNKSHNEIASIMNYSNDKTSKKQKSGCQEKLRTMAFNEMNIQ
;
A
#
# COMPACT_ATOMS: atom_id res chain seq x y z
N MET A 1 -17.76 -29.47 -5.19
CA MET A 1 -17.61 -30.02 -3.82
C MET A 1 -16.54 -29.20 -3.12
N SER A 2 -16.93 -28.20 -2.33
CA SER A 2 -15.99 -27.30 -1.64
C SER A 2 -15.33 -28.05 -0.49
N LYS A 3 -14.01 -28.26 -0.56
CA LYS A 3 -13.22 -28.72 0.59
C LYS A 3 -13.40 -27.69 1.70
N ALA A 4 -14.04 -28.09 2.80
CA ALA A 4 -14.03 -27.35 4.05
C ALA A 4 -12.55 -27.11 4.39
N THR A 5 -12.11 -25.87 4.22
CA THR A 5 -10.72 -25.52 4.46
C THR A 5 -10.53 -25.54 5.97
N GLN A 6 -9.45 -26.17 6.45
CA GLN A 6 -9.12 -26.39 7.88
C GLN A 6 -9.00 -25.10 8.72
N TYR A 7 -9.32 -23.94 8.15
CA TYR A 7 -9.09 -22.61 8.68
C TYR A 7 -10.37 -21.92 9.17
N SER A 8 -11.56 -22.51 9.01
CA SER A 8 -12.85 -21.84 9.29
C SER A 8 -13.16 -21.56 10.76
N GLN A 9 -12.42 -22.16 11.70
CA GLN A 9 -12.63 -21.99 13.15
C GLN A 9 -11.65 -21.02 13.83
N LEU A 10 -10.70 -20.46 13.09
CA LEU A 10 -9.73 -19.52 13.65
C LEU A 10 -10.40 -18.19 14.01
N SER A 11 -10.07 -17.65 15.18
CA SER A 11 -10.45 -16.31 15.60
C SER A 11 -9.69 -15.24 14.81
N ASP A 12 -10.23 -14.02 14.80
CA ASP A 12 -9.62 -12.89 14.12
C ASP A 12 -8.19 -12.58 14.65
N GLN A 13 -7.97 -12.69 15.96
CA GLN A 13 -6.66 -12.50 16.57
C GLN A 13 -5.65 -13.57 16.11
N GLU A 14 -6.07 -14.83 16.07
CA GLU A 14 -5.23 -15.93 15.57
C GLU A 14 -4.90 -15.77 14.10
N LEU A 15 -5.88 -15.35 13.28
CA LEU A 15 -5.65 -15.09 11.85
C LEU A 15 -4.60 -14.00 11.65
N VAL A 16 -4.65 -12.91 12.41
CA VAL A 16 -3.64 -11.82 12.33
C VAL A 16 -2.23 -12.34 12.62
N VAL A 17 -2.08 -13.21 13.62
CA VAL A 17 -0.78 -13.81 13.97
C VAL A 17 -0.31 -14.76 12.86
N LEU A 18 -1.19 -15.65 12.41
CA LEU A 18 -0.87 -16.69 11.45
C LEU A 18 -0.58 -16.14 10.04
N ILE A 19 -1.19 -15.00 9.66
CA ILE A 19 -0.91 -14.32 8.38
C ILE A 19 0.56 -13.90 8.27
N LYS A 20 1.25 -13.60 9.38
CA LYS A 20 2.68 -13.28 9.38
C LYS A 20 3.54 -14.48 8.96
N GLU A 21 3.10 -15.69 9.28
CA GLU A 21 3.85 -16.93 9.04
C GLU A 21 3.48 -17.58 7.71
N ASN A 22 2.19 -17.54 7.34
CA ASN A 22 1.70 -18.11 6.09
C ASN A 22 0.61 -17.20 5.46
N GLN A 23 0.84 -16.79 4.23
CA GLN A 23 -0.05 -15.95 3.44
C GLN A 23 -1.39 -16.63 3.11
N ASP A 24 -1.47 -17.96 3.13
CA ASP A 24 -2.71 -18.71 2.86
C ASP A 24 -3.87 -18.32 3.80
N TYR A 25 -3.55 -17.91 5.04
CA TYR A 25 -4.55 -17.45 6.01
C TYR A 25 -5.20 -16.11 5.61
N LEU A 26 -4.54 -15.30 4.79
CA LEU A 26 -5.13 -14.09 4.20
C LEU A 26 -6.27 -14.46 3.24
N GLY A 27 -6.13 -15.58 2.51
CA GLY A 27 -7.17 -16.08 1.63
C GLY A 27 -8.45 -16.49 2.38
N GLU A 28 -8.33 -16.89 3.64
CA GLU A 28 -9.49 -17.16 4.51
C GLU A 28 -10.17 -15.85 4.94
N VAL A 29 -9.40 -14.83 5.33
CA VAL A 29 -9.93 -13.49 5.61
C VAL A 29 -10.66 -12.92 4.40
N TYR A 30 -10.09 -13.05 3.20
CA TYR A 30 -10.70 -12.63 1.95
C TYR A 30 -12.08 -13.27 1.77
N LYS A 31 -12.18 -14.59 1.87
CA LYS A 31 -13.45 -15.33 1.70
C LYS A 31 -14.49 -14.93 2.74
N ARG A 32 -14.09 -14.79 4.00
CA ARG A 32 -15.00 -14.43 5.10
C ARG A 32 -15.55 -13.01 4.94
N CYS A 33 -14.72 -12.06 4.51
CA CYS A 33 -15.07 -10.65 4.58
C CYS A 33 -15.60 -10.08 3.27
N LYS A 34 -15.29 -10.68 2.11
CA LYS A 34 -15.61 -10.11 0.80
C LYS A 34 -17.09 -9.79 0.63
N GLN A 35 -17.97 -10.77 0.83
CA GLN A 35 -19.40 -10.61 0.53
C GLN A 35 -20.03 -9.47 1.34
N TYR A 36 -19.71 -9.37 2.63
CA TYR A 36 -20.22 -8.31 3.49
C TYR A 36 -19.65 -6.96 3.10
N SER A 37 -18.34 -6.88 2.85
CA SER A 37 -17.66 -5.63 2.47
C SER A 37 -18.18 -5.07 1.15
N ILE A 38 -18.40 -5.91 0.14
CA ILE A 38 -19.02 -5.51 -1.14
C ILE A 38 -20.46 -5.04 -0.92
N SER A 39 -21.25 -5.76 -0.12
CA SER A 39 -22.62 -5.35 0.21
C SER A 39 -22.67 -4.00 0.94
N PHE A 40 -21.72 -3.77 1.84
CA PHE A 40 -21.53 -2.51 2.55
C PHE A 40 -21.18 -1.37 1.60
N LEU A 41 -20.19 -1.56 0.73
CA LEU A 41 -19.79 -0.57 -0.28
C LEU A 41 -20.93 -0.25 -1.26
N ARG A 42 -21.64 -1.27 -1.74
CA ARG A 42 -22.77 -1.11 -2.66
C ARG A 42 -23.88 -0.25 -2.06
N LYS A 43 -24.19 -0.44 -0.77
CA LYS A 43 -25.13 0.42 -0.03
C LYS A 43 -24.59 1.84 0.08
N MET A 44 -23.31 2.00 0.42
CA MET A 44 -22.68 3.31 0.57
C MET A 44 -22.64 4.12 -0.73
N THR A 45 -22.51 3.46 -1.88
CA THR A 45 -22.52 4.12 -3.19
C THR A 45 -23.90 4.23 -3.81
N SER A 46 -24.96 3.81 -3.12
CA SER A 46 -26.33 3.77 -3.66
C SER A 46 -26.41 3.03 -5.01
N ASN A 47 -25.65 1.93 -5.16
CA ASN A 47 -25.53 1.14 -6.39
C ASN A 47 -25.00 1.90 -7.62
N LYS A 48 -24.27 3.00 -7.44
CA LYS A 48 -23.71 3.78 -8.56
C LYS A 48 -22.46 3.16 -9.18
N LEU A 49 -21.69 2.40 -8.41
CA LEU A 49 -20.46 1.75 -8.88
C LEU A 49 -20.74 0.35 -9.43
N GLN A 50 -19.94 -0.05 -10.42
CA GLN A 50 -19.97 -1.40 -10.98
C GLN A 50 -19.29 -2.41 -10.05
N ASP A 51 -19.63 -3.70 -10.20
CA ASP A 51 -19.11 -4.76 -9.34
C ASP A 51 -17.58 -4.88 -9.36
N TYR A 52 -16.94 -4.64 -10.51
CA TYR A 52 -15.48 -4.65 -10.61
C TYR A 52 -14.84 -3.52 -9.78
N GLU A 53 -15.44 -2.34 -9.75
CA GLU A 53 -14.93 -1.20 -8.99
C GLU A 53 -15.05 -1.43 -7.47
N LEU A 54 -16.11 -2.12 -7.06
CA LEU A 54 -16.30 -2.52 -5.65
C LEU A 54 -15.28 -3.59 -5.26
N ASP A 55 -15.01 -4.53 -6.17
CA ASP A 55 -13.98 -5.55 -5.99
C ASP A 55 -12.58 -4.94 -5.87
N ASP A 56 -12.23 -3.98 -6.72
CA ASP A 56 -10.95 -3.27 -6.66
C ASP A 56 -10.74 -2.60 -5.29
N ILE A 57 -11.73 -1.84 -4.82
CA ILE A 57 -11.69 -1.19 -3.50
C ILE A 57 -11.49 -2.21 -2.38
N PHE A 58 -12.14 -3.38 -2.46
CA PHE A 58 -11.98 -4.43 -1.46
C PHE A 58 -10.58 -5.07 -1.54
N HIS A 59 -10.04 -5.30 -2.74
CA HIS A 59 -8.71 -5.89 -2.93
C HIS A 59 -7.63 -4.97 -2.39
N ASP A 60 -7.72 -3.68 -2.67
CA ASP A 60 -6.79 -2.70 -2.11
C ASP A 60 -6.91 -2.67 -0.57
N SER A 61 -8.13 -2.78 -0.04
CA SER A 61 -8.37 -2.75 1.40
C SER A 61 -7.80 -3.96 2.14
N ILE A 62 -7.82 -5.14 1.53
CA ILE A 62 -7.21 -6.33 2.13
C ILE A 62 -5.68 -6.31 2.02
N LEU A 63 -5.13 -5.73 0.95
CA LEU A 63 -3.68 -5.52 0.83
C LEU A 63 -3.16 -4.60 1.93
N VAL A 64 -3.87 -3.51 2.21
CA VAL A 64 -3.58 -2.62 3.34
C VAL A 64 -3.56 -3.36 4.67
N LEU A 65 -4.52 -4.24 4.92
CA LEU A 65 -4.54 -5.06 6.13
C LEU A 65 -3.28 -5.93 6.20
N TYR A 66 -2.95 -6.61 5.09
CA TYR A 66 -1.80 -7.50 5.00
C TYR A 66 -0.47 -6.77 5.25
N GLU A 67 -0.26 -5.62 4.62
CA GLU A 67 0.94 -4.80 4.81
C GLU A 67 1.12 -4.35 6.25
N LYS A 68 0.04 -3.95 6.92
CA LYS A 68 0.10 -3.57 8.34
C LYS A 68 0.43 -4.75 9.23
N ILE A 69 -0.14 -5.92 8.95
CA ILE A 69 0.20 -7.15 9.68
C ILE A 69 1.69 -7.44 9.54
N LEU A 70 2.26 -7.37 8.33
CA LEU A 70 3.68 -7.61 8.09
C LEU A 70 4.60 -6.60 8.79
N LYS A 71 4.20 -5.32 8.83
CA LYS A 71 4.96 -4.25 9.50
C LYS A 71 5.14 -4.50 11.00
N GLY A 72 4.22 -5.28 11.60
CA GLY A 72 4.39 -5.85 12.93
C GLY A 72 3.84 -5.00 14.08
N ASP A 73 3.47 -3.74 13.82
CA ASP A 73 2.85 -2.80 14.76
C ASP A 73 1.31 -2.83 14.75
N PHE A 74 0.72 -3.68 13.91
CA PHE A 74 -0.74 -3.82 13.82
C PHE A 74 -1.33 -4.45 15.08
N VAL A 75 -2.21 -3.68 15.73
CA VAL A 75 -3.04 -4.14 16.86
C VAL A 75 -4.49 -4.17 16.42
N LEU A 76 -5.08 -5.36 16.42
CA LEU A 76 -6.48 -5.53 16.07
C LEU A 76 -7.38 -5.12 17.26
N THR A 77 -8.03 -3.96 17.15
CA THR A 77 -8.90 -3.38 18.21
C THR A 77 -10.39 -3.66 18.01
N ALA A 78 -10.79 -4.16 16.84
CA ALA A 78 -12.15 -4.55 16.47
C ALA A 78 -12.09 -5.82 15.61
N SER A 79 -13.23 -6.40 15.22
CA SER A 79 -13.20 -7.54 14.29
C SER A 79 -12.53 -7.15 12.95
N ILE A 80 -11.92 -8.13 12.28
CA ILE A 80 -11.28 -7.93 10.97
C ILE A 80 -12.29 -7.37 9.97
N GLN A 81 -13.55 -7.82 10.04
CA GLN A 81 -14.62 -7.30 9.19
C GLN A 81 -14.87 -5.81 9.40
N VAL A 82 -14.91 -5.34 10.66
CA VAL A 82 -15.13 -3.92 10.97
C VAL A 82 -13.94 -3.09 10.53
N TYR A 83 -12.73 -3.60 10.75
CA TYR A 83 -11.51 -2.97 10.25
C TYR A 83 -11.54 -2.84 8.71
N LEU A 84 -11.80 -3.92 7.98
CA LEU A 84 -11.85 -3.92 6.52
C LEU A 84 -12.94 -2.99 5.98
N ASN A 85 -14.13 -2.95 6.60
CA ASN A 85 -15.17 -1.99 6.20
C ASN A 85 -14.71 -0.54 6.37
N SER A 86 -13.94 -0.26 7.42
CA SER A 86 -13.40 1.08 7.67
C SER A 86 -12.37 1.47 6.60
N VAL A 87 -11.48 0.54 6.24
CA VAL A 87 -10.51 0.74 5.15
C VAL A 87 -11.21 0.87 3.80
N CYS A 88 -12.18 0.01 3.50
CA CYS A 88 -12.98 0.06 2.26
C CYS A 88 -13.69 1.40 2.12
N ARG A 89 -14.34 1.89 3.18
CA ARG A 89 -14.98 3.21 3.20
C ARG A 89 -13.97 4.32 2.97
N PHE A 90 -12.82 4.23 3.62
CA PHE A 90 -11.75 5.20 3.48
C PHE A 90 -11.29 5.28 2.02
N GLN A 91 -10.93 4.15 1.40
CA GLN A 91 -10.55 4.02 0.00
C GLN A 91 -11.64 4.50 -0.98
N LEU A 92 -12.91 4.22 -0.68
CA LEU A 92 -14.03 4.69 -1.49
C LEU A 92 -14.18 6.22 -1.46
N LEU A 93 -14.14 6.83 -0.28
CA LEU A 93 -14.27 8.29 -0.12
C LEU A 93 -13.14 9.03 -0.84
N ASN A 94 -11.99 8.41 -0.79
CA ASN A 94 -10.75 8.81 -1.40
C ASN A 94 -10.80 8.76 -2.93
N LYS A 95 -11.22 7.62 -3.50
CA LYS A 95 -11.59 7.49 -4.91
C LYS A 95 -12.57 8.60 -5.32
N PHE A 96 -13.62 8.87 -4.54
CA PHE A 96 -14.56 9.96 -4.87
C PHE A 96 -13.97 11.37 -4.74
N LYS A 97 -13.01 11.62 -3.84
CA LYS A 97 -12.32 12.93 -3.76
C LYS A 97 -11.42 13.14 -4.98
N ASN A 98 -10.76 12.09 -5.41
CA ASN A 98 -9.88 12.05 -6.56
C ASN A 98 -10.70 12.17 -7.85
N ASP A 99 -11.80 11.43 -7.97
CA ASP A 99 -12.80 11.62 -9.02
C ASP A 99 -13.33 13.06 -9.01
N LYS A 100 -13.68 13.67 -7.87
CA LYS A 100 -14.10 15.08 -7.82
C LYS A 100 -12.99 16.08 -8.19
N ARG A 101 -11.71 15.74 -7.99
CA ARG A 101 -10.57 16.54 -8.45
C ARG A 101 -10.35 16.39 -9.96
N ASN A 102 -10.62 15.20 -10.51
CA ASN A 102 -10.66 14.93 -11.95
C ASN A 102 -11.92 15.47 -12.62
N ILE A 103 -13.02 15.61 -11.86
CA ILE A 103 -14.33 16.16 -12.22
C ILE A 103 -14.45 17.58 -11.62
N ALA A 104 -13.37 18.37 -11.65
CA ALA A 104 -13.48 19.83 -11.53
C ALA A 104 -14.08 20.42 -12.82
N PHE A 105 -15.22 19.87 -13.24
CA PHE A 105 -16.29 20.43 -14.05
C PHE A 105 -17.55 19.67 -13.61
N ASP A 106 -18.43 20.40 -12.92
CA ASP A 106 -19.81 20.06 -12.51
C ASP A 106 -20.00 19.67 -11.02
N ASP A 107 -20.54 20.63 -10.28
CA ASP A 107 -20.94 20.60 -8.87
C ASP A 107 -22.25 19.79 -8.69
N GLY A 108 -22.40 19.16 -7.51
CA GLY A 108 -23.71 18.66 -7.09
C GLY A 108 -23.70 17.77 -5.85
N ASP A 109 -24.05 18.38 -4.72
CA ASP A 109 -24.55 17.85 -3.43
C ASP A 109 -24.85 16.35 -3.26
N SER A 110 -24.57 15.82 -2.05
CA SER A 110 -25.62 15.37 -1.10
C SER A 110 -25.07 14.66 0.14
N ASP A 111 -25.81 14.89 1.23
CA ASP A 111 -25.58 14.65 2.65
C ASP A 111 -26.02 13.24 3.14
N GLY A 112 -25.47 12.84 4.30
CA GLY A 112 -26.20 12.12 5.35
C GLY A 112 -26.31 10.58 5.33
N GLN A 113 -25.58 9.91 6.24
CA GLN A 113 -26.17 9.23 7.43
C GLN A 113 -25.14 8.35 8.16
N ALA A 114 -25.07 8.54 9.47
CA ALA A 114 -24.16 7.85 10.38
C ALA A 114 -24.68 6.45 10.75
N SER A 115 -23.81 5.44 10.64
CA SER A 115 -23.98 4.14 11.30
C SER A 115 -22.71 3.82 12.10
N ASP A 116 -22.91 3.14 13.23
CA ASP A 116 -21.95 2.91 14.34
C ASP A 116 -20.47 2.90 13.93
N TYR A 117 -19.84 4.05 14.17
CA TYR A 117 -18.48 4.36 13.80
C TYR A 117 -17.59 4.33 15.04
N ASN A 118 -16.51 3.57 15.00
CA ASN A 118 -15.44 3.75 15.97
C ASN A 118 -14.58 4.96 15.56
N LYS A 119 -14.88 6.13 16.15
CA LYS A 119 -14.14 7.39 15.99
C LYS A 119 -12.63 7.30 16.22
N GLN A 120 -12.16 6.27 16.91
CA GLN A 120 -10.73 6.05 17.16
C GLN A 120 -9.98 5.38 16.01
N ILE A 121 -10.65 4.90 14.97
CA ILE A 121 -9.95 4.45 13.75
C ILE A 121 -9.67 5.69 12.89
N THR A 122 -8.67 6.47 13.31
CA THR A 122 -8.01 7.49 12.50
C THR A 122 -6.72 6.88 11.98
N ASP A 123 -6.85 6.03 10.97
CA ASP A 123 -5.68 5.54 10.24
C ASP A 123 -5.85 5.96 8.80
N CYS A 124 -5.45 7.21 8.56
CA CYS A 124 -5.32 7.79 7.24
C CYS A 124 -4.32 6.92 6.46
N LEU A 125 -4.79 6.17 5.47
CA LEU A 125 -3.90 5.82 4.37
C LEU A 125 -3.82 7.07 3.51
N ASP A 126 -2.67 7.67 3.35
CA ASP A 126 -2.61 8.85 2.52
C ASP A 126 -3.14 8.53 1.14
N ASP A 127 -4.15 9.29 0.76
CA ASP A 127 -4.77 9.18 -0.52
C ASP A 127 -4.03 10.08 -1.47
N ILE A 128 -3.18 9.46 -2.27
CA ILE A 128 -2.38 10.18 -3.23
C ILE A 128 -2.75 9.66 -4.61
N GLU A 129 -3.79 10.22 -5.21
CA GLU A 129 -3.65 10.60 -6.61
C GLU A 129 -2.48 11.59 -6.66
N ASN A 130 -1.32 11.05 -6.96
CA ASN A 130 -0.10 11.80 -6.89
C ASN A 130 0.07 12.51 -8.22
N PRO A 131 0.14 13.85 -8.27
CA PRO A 131 0.67 14.56 -9.43
C PRO A 131 2.13 14.13 -9.76
N LYS A 132 2.70 13.22 -8.97
CA LYS A 132 3.97 12.53 -9.16
C LYS A 132 3.85 11.11 -9.69
N GLU A 133 2.69 10.59 -10.13
CA GLU A 133 2.60 9.23 -10.68
C GLU A 133 3.56 9.04 -11.86
N ALA A 134 3.61 10.01 -12.77
CA ALA A 134 4.61 10.05 -13.84
C ALA A 134 6.05 10.10 -13.31
N GLN A 135 6.29 10.81 -12.19
CA GLN A 135 7.62 10.86 -11.55
C GLN A 135 7.96 9.53 -10.87
N PHE A 136 6.98 8.82 -10.32
CA PHE A 136 7.13 7.51 -9.71
C PHE A 136 7.45 6.46 -10.76
N LEU A 137 6.69 6.43 -11.86
CA LEU A 137 6.96 5.58 -13.02
C LEU A 137 8.35 5.85 -13.62
N ALA A 138 8.74 7.13 -13.72
CA ALA A 138 10.08 7.51 -14.16
C ALA A 138 11.18 7.05 -13.19
N LEU A 139 10.94 7.16 -11.88
CA LEU A 139 11.85 6.69 -10.84
C LEU A 139 12.00 5.17 -10.85
N GLU A 140 10.89 4.45 -11.04
CA GLU A 140 10.86 2.99 -11.14
C GLU A 140 11.66 2.51 -12.36
N LYS A 141 11.43 3.09 -13.54
CA LYS A 141 12.21 2.80 -14.75
C LYS A 141 13.69 3.10 -14.57
N ALA A 142 14.03 4.22 -13.94
CA ALA A 142 15.41 4.60 -13.68
C ALA A 142 16.11 3.63 -12.70
N LEU A 143 15.40 3.17 -11.67
CA LEU A 143 15.88 2.14 -10.75
C LEU A 143 16.09 0.80 -11.46
N GLU A 144 15.15 0.40 -12.32
CA GLU A 144 15.25 -0.85 -13.07
C GLU A 144 16.43 -0.83 -14.04
N LYS A 145 16.68 0.29 -14.73
CA LYS A 145 17.89 0.48 -15.54
C LYS A 145 19.18 0.38 -14.73
N MET A 146 19.24 0.98 -13.54
CA MET A 146 20.40 0.83 -12.66
C MET A 146 20.62 -0.62 -12.21
N LYS A 147 19.53 -1.36 -11.99
CA LYS A 147 19.58 -2.79 -11.67
C LYS A 147 20.13 -3.61 -12.83
N THR A 148 19.64 -3.40 -14.06
CA THR A 148 20.07 -4.17 -15.24
C THR A 148 21.51 -3.82 -15.66
N SER A 149 21.95 -2.58 -15.47
CA SER A 149 23.33 -2.17 -15.68
C SER A 149 24.31 -2.73 -14.64
N GLY A 150 23.83 -3.39 -13.58
CA GLY A 150 24.67 -3.99 -12.55
C GLY A 150 25.48 -2.98 -11.76
N GLU A 151 25.00 -1.75 -11.64
CA GLU A 151 25.77 -0.67 -11.02
C GLU A 151 25.81 -0.81 -9.50
N ARG A 152 26.99 -0.56 -8.90
CA ARG A 152 27.15 -0.47 -7.43
C ARG A 152 26.19 0.52 -6.76
N CYS A 153 25.67 1.50 -7.50
CA CYS A 153 24.69 2.44 -6.99
C CYS A 153 23.36 1.79 -6.61
N TYR A 154 22.87 0.81 -7.40
CA TYR A 154 21.63 0.10 -7.06
C TYR A 154 21.76 -0.63 -5.73
N GLU A 155 22.89 -1.32 -5.52
CA GLU A 155 23.18 -2.07 -4.30
C GLU A 155 23.21 -1.16 -3.05
N ILE A 156 23.89 -0.01 -3.12
CA ILE A 156 23.93 0.97 -2.02
C ILE A 156 22.53 1.46 -1.66
N LEU A 157 21.69 1.74 -2.66
CA LEU A 157 20.33 2.22 -2.45
C LEU A 157 19.43 1.15 -1.83
N ILE A 158 19.54 -0.11 -2.25
CA ILE A 158 18.80 -1.24 -1.65
C ILE A 158 19.24 -1.51 -0.21
N LEU A 159 20.54 -1.51 0.06
CA LEU A 159 21.08 -1.69 1.42
C LEU A 159 20.55 -0.61 2.37
N PHE A 160 20.44 0.64 1.89
CA PHE A 160 19.97 1.74 2.71
C PHE A 160 18.44 1.81 2.83
N TRP A 161 17.70 1.77 1.72
CA TRP A 161 16.24 1.99 1.73
C TRP A 161 15.42 0.76 2.11
N TYR A 162 15.83 -0.43 1.66
CA TYR A 162 15.07 -1.65 1.88
C TYR A 162 15.59 -2.43 3.10
N GLN A 163 16.90 -2.53 3.25
CA GLN A 163 17.51 -3.28 4.36
C GLN A 163 17.84 -2.42 5.59
N ASN A 164 17.57 -1.11 5.52
CA ASN A 164 17.77 -0.14 6.60
C ASN A 164 19.16 -0.17 7.25
N LYS A 165 20.20 -0.45 6.46
CA LYS A 165 21.59 -0.54 6.94
C LYS A 165 22.16 0.83 7.29
N SER A 166 22.92 0.89 8.39
CA SER A 166 23.65 2.08 8.77
C SER A 166 24.80 2.38 7.80
N HIS A 167 25.28 3.64 7.75
CA HIS A 167 26.40 4.01 6.88
C HIS A 167 27.69 3.23 7.20
N ASN A 168 27.87 2.81 8.46
CA ASN A 168 28.96 1.93 8.90
C ASN A 168 28.81 0.53 8.28
N GLU A 169 27.64 -0.10 8.40
CA GLU A 169 27.39 -1.42 7.81
C GLU A 169 27.52 -1.39 6.28
N ILE A 170 26.99 -0.35 5.64
CA ILE A 170 27.12 -0.17 4.19
C ILE A 170 28.59 0.00 3.79
N ALA A 171 29.38 0.75 4.57
CA ALA A 171 30.81 0.87 4.31
C ALA A 171 31.52 -0.49 4.39
N SER A 172 31.19 -1.31 5.39
CA SER A 172 31.73 -2.67 5.50
C SER A 172 31.32 -3.57 4.34
N ILE A 173 30.03 -3.58 3.96
CA ILE A 173 29.51 -4.43 2.87
C ILE A 173 30.10 -4.01 1.52
N MET A 174 30.17 -2.71 1.25
CA MET A 174 30.64 -2.16 -0.02
C MET A 174 32.16 -1.98 -0.10
N ASN A 175 32.89 -2.36 0.96
CA ASN A 175 34.34 -2.18 1.12
C ASN A 175 34.80 -0.71 0.97
N TYR A 176 34.08 0.23 1.60
CA TYR A 176 34.47 1.63 1.71
C TYR A 176 35.30 1.90 2.97
N SER A 177 36.19 2.88 2.87
CA SER A 177 37.15 3.20 3.94
C SER A 177 36.50 3.73 5.23
N ASN A 178 35.32 4.35 5.13
CA ASN A 178 34.59 4.89 6.28
C ASN A 178 33.12 5.21 5.93
N ASP A 179 32.32 5.47 6.97
CA ASP A 179 30.92 5.89 6.89
C ASP A 179 30.72 7.18 6.09
N LYS A 180 31.67 8.12 6.16
CA LYS A 180 31.62 9.38 5.42
C LYS A 180 31.66 9.15 3.91
N THR A 181 32.50 8.21 3.48
CA THR A 181 32.58 7.76 2.08
C THR A 181 31.27 7.11 1.67
N SER A 182 30.72 6.23 2.50
CA SER A 182 29.40 5.59 2.27
C SER A 182 28.29 6.64 2.10
N LYS A 183 28.21 7.64 2.99
CA LYS A 183 27.25 8.74 2.90
C LYS A 183 27.41 9.57 1.63
N LYS A 184 28.65 9.88 1.24
CA LYS A 184 28.95 10.60 0.00
C LYS A 184 28.55 9.80 -1.24
N GLN A 185 28.88 8.50 -1.28
CA GLN A 185 28.53 7.63 -2.40
C GLN A 185 27.02 7.45 -2.53
N LYS A 186 26.31 7.22 -1.41
CA LYS A 186 24.85 7.20 -1.38
C LYS A 186 24.26 8.50 -1.95
N SER A 187 24.73 9.66 -1.48
CA SER A 187 24.25 10.95 -1.97
C SER A 187 24.48 11.10 -3.49
N GLY A 188 25.62 10.65 -4.00
CA GLY A 188 25.90 10.65 -5.44
C GLY A 188 24.99 9.71 -6.22
N CYS A 189 24.70 8.52 -5.70
CA CYS A 189 23.79 7.57 -6.33
C CYS A 189 22.33 8.08 -6.32
N GLN A 190 21.91 8.80 -5.28
CA GLN A 190 20.60 9.47 -5.25
C GLN A 190 20.49 10.56 -6.31
N GLU A 191 21.55 11.35 -6.51
CA GLU A 191 21.58 12.37 -7.56
C GLU A 191 21.56 11.73 -8.95
N LYS A 192 22.32 10.66 -9.15
CA LYS A 192 22.30 9.90 -10.40
C LYS A 192 20.90 9.35 -10.70
N LEU A 193 20.23 8.77 -9.71
CA LEU A 193 18.86 8.29 -9.85
C LEU A 193 17.90 9.42 -10.25
N ARG A 194 18.02 10.58 -9.60
CA ARG A 194 17.21 11.76 -9.93
C ARG A 194 17.42 12.19 -11.38
N THR A 195 18.66 12.25 -11.86
CA THR A 195 18.97 12.61 -13.25
C THR A 195 18.42 11.58 -14.24
N MET A 196 18.55 10.28 -13.94
CA MET A 196 17.99 9.22 -14.79
C MET A 196 16.47 9.31 -14.85
N ALA A 197 15.79 9.49 -13.71
CA ALA A 197 14.35 9.66 -13.65
C ALA A 197 13.88 10.93 -14.42
N PHE A 198 14.61 12.05 -14.28
CA PHE A 198 14.31 13.27 -15.04
C PHE A 198 14.45 13.07 -16.56
N ASN A 199 15.43 12.28 -17.00
CA ASN A 199 15.58 11.95 -18.41
C ASN A 199 14.44 11.05 -18.92
N GLU A 200 13.96 10.10 -18.12
CA GLU A 200 12.77 9.30 -18.49
C GLU A 200 11.51 10.16 -18.64
N MET A 201 11.41 11.28 -17.92
CA MET A 201 10.30 12.23 -18.04
C MET A 201 10.35 13.09 -19.30
N ASN A 202 11.55 13.41 -19.83
CA ASN A 202 11.72 14.27 -21.01
C ASN A 202 11.78 13.52 -22.34
N ILE A 203 11.65 12.19 -22.32
CA ILE A 203 11.60 11.34 -23.52
C ILE A 203 10.13 11.03 -23.93
N GLN A 204 9.14 11.61 -23.24
CA GLN A 204 7.73 11.57 -23.62
C GLN A 204 7.34 12.73 -24.55
#